data_AF-A0A6B1GGN7-F1
#
_entry.id   AF-A0A6B1GGN7-F1
#
_cell.length_a   1.000
_cell.length_b   1.000
_cell.length_c   1.000
_cell.angle_alpha   90.00
_cell.angle_beta   90.00
_cell.angle_gamma   90.00
#
_symmetry.space_group_name_H-M   'P 1'
#
loop_
_entity.id
_entity.type
_entity.pdbx_description
1 polymer ?
#
loop_
_entity_poly.entity_id
_entity_poly.type
_entity_poly.pdbx_seq_one_letter_code
_entity_poly.pdbx_strand_id
1 'polypeptide(L)'
;MTVTARRRWLLIAAVVVAIALALRLTLWRDSGEPSVEEFCAEFAHLLVVDQLSLTVNPNDDTSTREAMDRTARQFADAAAAAPAEIRSDMVLLADLTAALSEAVAETASRETFDRAAAVIAAQDPFLETQDAATQRVVDYVTRNCTAAPG
;
A
#
# COMPACT_ATOMS: atom_id res chain seq x y z
N MET A 1 44.15 9.61 17.75
CA MET A 1 43.00 9.74 16.84
C MET A 1 42.52 8.31 16.57
N THR A 2 41.36 7.77 16.96
CA THR A 2 39.97 8.29 16.89
C THR A 2 38.96 7.38 17.64
N VAL A 3 39.29 6.78 18.78
CA VAL A 3 38.32 5.91 19.52
C VAL A 3 37.14 6.72 20.09
N THR A 4 37.36 7.99 20.43
CA THR A 4 36.35 8.90 20.97
C THR A 4 35.32 9.40 19.94
N ALA A 5 35.66 9.37 18.64
CA ALA A 5 34.75 9.82 17.59
C ALA A 5 33.63 8.79 17.33
N ARG A 6 33.96 7.50 17.26
CA ARG A 6 32.96 6.43 17.04
C ARG A 6 31.91 6.33 18.15
N ARG A 7 32.31 6.57 19.40
CA ARG A 7 31.38 6.57 20.54
C ARG A 7 30.38 7.73 20.50
N ARG A 8 30.78 8.90 19.97
CA ARG A 8 29.87 10.05 19.80
C ARG A 8 28.83 9.81 18.69
N TRP A 9 29.22 9.18 17.58
CA TRP A 9 28.27 8.81 16.52
C TRP A 9 27.24 7.77 16.97
N LEU A 10 27.67 6.77 17.75
CA LEU A 10 26.74 5.77 18.31
C LEU A 10 25.75 6.38 19.32
N LEU A 11 26.18 7.37 20.11
CA LEU A 11 25.29 8.09 21.02
C LEU A 11 24.29 8.99 20.28
N ILE A 12 24.71 9.66 19.19
CA ILE A 12 23.80 10.46 18.35
C ILE A 12 22.78 9.57 17.64
N ALA A 13 23.20 8.43 17.10
CA ALA A 13 22.28 7.47 16.48
C ALA A 13 21.27 6.91 17.49
N ALA A 14 21.71 6.58 18.71
CA ALA A 14 20.82 6.11 19.77
C ALA A 14 19.83 7.20 20.22
N VAL A 15 20.22 8.47 20.25
CA VAL A 15 19.34 9.60 20.59
C VAL A 15 18.32 9.86 19.47
N VAL A 16 18.69 9.79 18.19
CA VAL A 16 17.75 9.93 17.07
C VAL A 16 16.71 8.78 17.06
N VAL A 17 17.15 7.55 17.32
CA VAL A 17 16.25 6.39 17.43
C VAL A 17 15.34 6.51 18.65
N ALA A 18 15.84 7.01 19.78
CA ALA A 18 15.03 7.24 20.98
C ALA A 18 14.03 8.38 20.80
N ILE A 19 14.37 9.44 20.06
CA ILE A 19 13.44 10.53 19.73
C ILE A 19 12.37 10.05 18.75
N ALA A 20 12.72 9.24 17.75
CA ALA A 20 11.76 8.60 16.86
C ALA A 20 10.83 7.62 17.61
N LEU A 21 11.34 6.89 18.61
CA LEU A 21 10.50 6.05 19.49
C LEU A 21 9.65 6.86 20.48
N ALA A 22 10.14 7.99 20.99
CA ALA A 22 9.41 8.84 21.92
C ALA A 22 8.30 9.65 21.22
N LEU A 23 8.51 10.03 19.96
CA LEU A 23 7.45 10.56 19.07
C LEU A 23 6.36 9.50 18.82
N ARG A 24 6.73 8.22 18.67
CA ARG A 24 5.76 7.10 18.60
C ARG A 24 4.97 6.86 19.89
N LEU A 25 5.49 7.26 21.05
CA LEU A 25 4.89 6.97 22.36
C LEU A 25 4.06 8.12 22.97
N THR A 26 4.05 9.31 22.36
CA THR A 26 3.37 10.50 22.94
C THR A 26 2.19 11.02 22.11
N LEU A 27 1.86 10.39 20.98
CA LEU A 27 0.72 10.77 20.13
C LEU A 27 -0.45 9.79 20.17
N TRP A 28 -0.49 8.89 21.16
CA TRP A 28 -1.69 8.13 21.51
C TRP A 28 -2.72 9.07 22.16
N ARG A 29 -3.35 9.90 21.33
CA ARG A 29 -4.60 10.57 21.64
C ARG A 29 -5.71 9.88 20.86
N ASP A 30 -6.21 8.84 21.50
CA ASP A 30 -7.58 8.36 21.54
C ASP A 30 -8.58 9.12 20.64
N SER A 31 -8.70 8.64 19.40
CA SER A 31 -9.90 8.70 18.59
C SER A 31 -9.87 7.45 17.72
N GLY A 32 -10.84 6.54 17.84
CA GLY A 32 -10.88 5.25 17.12
C GLY A 32 -11.02 5.35 15.60
N GLU A 33 -10.59 6.45 14.99
CA GLU A 33 -10.43 6.60 13.54
C GLU A 33 -8.95 6.45 13.17
N PRO A 34 -8.65 5.73 12.06
CA PRO A 34 -7.29 5.61 11.56
C PRO A 34 -6.63 6.98 11.41
N SER A 35 -5.41 7.12 11.92
CA SER A 35 -4.69 8.38 11.80
C SER A 35 -4.19 8.59 10.36
N VAL A 36 -4.08 9.84 9.93
CA VAL A 36 -3.48 10.17 8.62
C VAL A 36 -2.06 9.59 8.50
N GLU A 37 -1.30 9.57 9.60
CA GLU A 37 0.05 8.98 9.64
C GLU A 37 0.05 7.47 9.38
N GLU A 38 -0.90 6.74 9.99
CA GLU A 38 -1.09 5.30 9.78
C GLU A 38 -1.45 5.00 8.32
N PHE A 39 -2.40 5.75 7.76
CA PHE A 39 -2.72 5.65 6.34
C PHE A 39 -1.51 5.90 5.44
N CYS A 40 -0.75 6.96 5.70
CA CYS A 40 0.42 7.30 4.88
C CYS A 40 1.52 6.23 4.98
N ALA A 41 1.66 5.56 6.13
CA ALA A 41 2.56 4.42 6.28
C ALA A 41 2.11 3.21 5.43
N GLU A 42 0.82 2.86 5.47
CA GLU A 42 0.28 1.77 4.65
C GLU A 42 0.30 2.11 3.14
N PHE A 43 0.07 3.37 2.78
CA PHE A 43 0.22 3.81 1.40
C PHE A 43 1.68 3.74 0.93
N ALA A 44 2.66 4.02 1.79
CA ALA A 44 4.06 3.81 1.44
C ALA A 44 4.38 2.33 1.20
N HIS A 45 3.76 1.41 1.94
CA HIS A 45 3.87 -0.03 1.68
C HIS A 45 3.24 -0.43 0.33
N LEU A 46 2.12 0.17 -0.08
CA LEU A 46 1.56 -0.02 -1.43
C LEU A 46 2.58 0.31 -2.53
N LEU A 47 3.33 1.41 -2.38
CA LEU A 47 4.38 1.79 -3.34
C LEU A 47 5.52 0.77 -3.39
N VAL A 48 5.87 0.14 -2.27
CA VAL A 48 6.88 -0.93 -2.23
C VAL A 48 6.37 -2.18 -2.95
N VAL A 49 5.10 -2.57 -2.71
CA VAL A 49 4.49 -3.72 -3.38
C VAL A 49 4.39 -3.50 -4.89
N ASP A 50 4.02 -2.29 -5.33
CA ASP A 50 4.02 -1.90 -6.74
C ASP A 50 5.41 -2.06 -7.38
N GLN A 51 6.47 -1.57 -6.72
CA GLN A 51 7.84 -1.76 -7.19
C GLN A 51 8.26 -3.23 -7.25
N LEU A 52 7.86 -4.05 -6.27
CA LEU A 52 8.13 -5.48 -6.29
C LEU A 52 7.40 -6.19 -7.45
N SER A 53 6.22 -5.69 -7.85
CA SER A 53 5.46 -6.25 -8.97
C SER A 53 6.23 -6.20 -10.30
N LEU A 54 7.13 -5.20 -10.46
CA LEU A 54 7.98 -5.06 -11.65
C LEU A 54 9.01 -6.18 -11.80
N THR A 55 9.28 -6.94 -10.73
CA THR A 55 10.25 -8.05 -10.72
C THR A 55 9.59 -9.41 -10.96
N VAL A 56 8.26 -9.45 -11.04
CA VAL A 56 7.49 -10.68 -11.24
C VAL A 56 7.69 -11.16 -12.68
N ASN A 57 8.06 -12.43 -12.84
CA ASN A 57 8.11 -13.06 -14.15
C ASN A 57 6.68 -13.39 -14.60
N PRO A 58 6.13 -12.74 -15.64
CA PRO A 58 4.75 -12.99 -16.08
C PRO A 58 4.54 -14.41 -16.63
N ASN A 59 5.62 -15.16 -16.93
CA ASN A 59 5.55 -16.55 -17.36
C ASN A 59 5.54 -17.56 -16.19
N ASP A 60 5.76 -17.08 -14.96
CA ASP A 60 5.65 -17.89 -13.74
C ASP A 60 4.32 -17.60 -13.05
N ASP A 61 3.35 -18.48 -13.28
CA ASP A 61 1.99 -18.37 -12.73
C ASP A 61 1.97 -18.34 -11.20
N THR A 62 2.86 -19.07 -10.55
CA THR A 62 2.94 -19.08 -9.08
C THR A 62 3.34 -17.70 -8.59
N SER A 63 4.40 -17.13 -9.17
CA SER A 63 4.87 -15.79 -8.81
C SER A 63 3.83 -14.71 -9.11
N THR A 64 3.07 -14.85 -10.19
CA THR A 64 2.01 -13.92 -10.59
C THR A 64 0.85 -13.96 -9.59
N ARG A 65 0.38 -15.15 -9.21
CA ARG A 65 -0.69 -15.33 -8.21
C ARG A 65 -0.27 -14.75 -6.85
N GLU A 66 0.93 -15.08 -6.40
CA GLU A 66 1.45 -14.56 -5.13
C GLU A 66 1.59 -13.03 -5.14
N ALA A 67 2.01 -12.45 -6.26
CA ALA A 67 2.08 -11.00 -6.40
C ALA A 67 0.70 -10.35 -6.33
N MET A 68 -0.29 -10.88 -7.06
CA MET A 68 -1.66 -10.37 -7.03
C MET A 68 -2.30 -10.50 -5.65
N ASP A 69 -2.11 -11.63 -4.97
CA ASP A 69 -2.58 -11.87 -3.61
C ASP A 69 -1.93 -10.91 -2.59
N ARG A 70 -0.61 -10.66 -2.70
CA ARG A 70 0.06 -9.64 -1.88
C ARG A 70 -0.48 -8.23 -2.14
N THR A 71 -0.68 -7.87 -3.41
CA THR A 71 -1.25 -6.57 -3.78
C THR A 71 -2.65 -6.39 -3.19
N ALA A 72 -3.53 -7.38 -3.36
CA ALA A 72 -4.89 -7.31 -2.81
C ALA A 72 -4.90 -7.15 -1.28
N ARG A 73 -4.05 -7.87 -0.56
CA ARG A 73 -3.90 -7.69 0.90
C ARG A 73 -3.45 -6.29 1.28
N GLN A 74 -2.45 -5.75 0.59
CA GLN A 74 -1.93 -4.42 0.90
C GLN A 74 -2.96 -3.31 0.62
N PHE A 75 -3.80 -3.46 -0.41
CA PHE A 75 -4.93 -2.55 -0.63
C PHE A 75 -5.99 -2.66 0.47
N ALA A 76 -6.28 -3.88 0.94
CA ALA A 76 -7.20 -4.08 2.07
C ALA A 76 -6.67 -3.42 3.37
N ASP A 77 -5.37 -3.57 3.67
CA ASP A 77 -4.73 -2.93 4.81
C ASP A 77 -4.76 -1.39 4.70
N ALA A 78 -4.46 -0.85 3.52
CA ALA A 78 -4.54 0.58 3.25
C ALA A 78 -5.98 1.12 3.32
N ALA A 79 -6.98 0.32 2.93
CA ALA A 79 -8.40 0.66 3.07
C ALA A 79 -8.86 0.65 4.54
N ALA A 80 -8.38 -0.30 5.34
CA ALA A 80 -8.64 -0.35 6.78
C ALA A 80 -8.04 0.86 7.50
N ALA A 81 -6.85 1.30 7.07
CA ALA A 81 -6.20 2.49 7.57
C ALA A 81 -6.73 3.81 6.97
N ALA A 82 -7.67 3.77 6.02
CA ALA A 82 -8.07 4.96 5.28
C ALA A 82 -8.86 5.99 6.13
N PRO A 83 -8.50 7.29 6.06
CA PRO A 83 -9.26 8.38 6.64
C PRO A 83 -10.66 8.45 6.03
N ALA A 84 -11.65 8.93 6.79
CA ALA A 84 -13.05 8.95 6.36
C ALA A 84 -13.28 9.66 5.00
N GLU A 85 -12.48 10.68 4.68
CA GLU A 85 -12.56 11.44 3.42
C GLU A 85 -12.37 10.55 2.17
N ILE A 86 -11.47 9.56 2.24
CA ILE A 86 -11.11 8.70 1.09
C ILE A 86 -11.41 7.22 1.33
N ARG A 87 -12.04 6.87 2.46
CA ARG A 87 -12.27 5.47 2.84
C ARG A 87 -13.07 4.71 1.79
N SER A 88 -14.13 5.30 1.25
CA SER A 88 -14.93 4.66 0.20
C SER A 88 -14.13 4.44 -1.09
N ASP A 89 -13.22 5.36 -1.43
CA ASP A 89 -12.36 5.24 -2.59
C ASP A 89 -11.33 4.13 -2.39
N MET A 90 -10.70 4.06 -1.22
CA MET A 90 -9.76 2.99 -0.88
C MET A 90 -10.42 1.62 -0.82
N VAL A 91 -11.64 1.51 -0.27
CA VAL A 91 -12.42 0.27 -0.27
C VAL A 91 -12.73 -0.17 -1.71
N LEU A 92 -13.11 0.75 -2.59
CA LEU A 92 -13.35 0.44 -4.00
C LEU A 92 -12.10 -0.13 -4.69
N LEU A 93 -10.93 0.46 -4.44
CA LEU A 93 -9.67 -0.03 -5.00
C LEU A 93 -9.25 -1.38 -4.38
N ALA A 94 -9.55 -1.61 -3.10
CA ALA A 94 -9.36 -2.91 -2.46
C ALA A 94 -10.26 -3.98 -3.06
N ASP A 95 -11.54 -3.68 -3.28
CA ASP A 95 -12.50 -4.60 -3.89
C ASP A 95 -12.10 -4.95 -5.34
N LEU A 96 -11.65 -3.96 -6.13
CA LEU A 96 -11.12 -4.19 -7.48
C LEU A 96 -9.91 -5.13 -7.47
N THR A 97 -8.93 -4.86 -6.60
CA THR A 97 -7.71 -5.67 -6.54
C THR A 97 -7.96 -7.08 -5.99
N ALA A 98 -8.91 -7.24 -5.08
CA ALA A 98 -9.38 -8.54 -4.63
C ALA A 98 -10.06 -9.33 -5.77
N ALA A 99 -10.97 -8.71 -6.52
CA ALA A 99 -11.64 -9.34 -7.66
C ALA A 99 -10.65 -9.78 -8.75
N LEU A 100 -9.62 -8.96 -9.02
CA LEU A 100 -8.54 -9.31 -9.93
C LEU A 100 -7.70 -10.49 -9.43
N SER A 101 -7.36 -10.50 -8.14
CA SER A 101 -6.63 -11.60 -7.50
C SER A 101 -7.41 -12.92 -7.60
N GLU A 102 -8.72 -12.87 -7.33
CA GLU A 102 -9.62 -14.02 -7.43
C GLU A 102 -9.70 -14.54 -8.88
N ALA A 103 -9.92 -13.66 -9.86
CA ALA A 103 -9.96 -14.05 -11.28
C ALA A 103 -8.65 -14.73 -11.75
N VAL A 104 -7.50 -14.27 -11.27
CA VAL A 104 -6.20 -14.90 -11.55
C VAL A 104 -6.05 -16.24 -10.81
N ALA A 105 -6.57 -16.35 -9.59
CA ALA A 105 -6.51 -17.58 -8.81
C ALA A 105 -7.40 -18.70 -9.36
N GLU A 106 -8.59 -18.36 -9.84
CA GLU A 106 -9.59 -19.34 -10.32
C GLU A 106 -9.33 -19.84 -11.74
N THR A 107 -8.52 -19.13 -12.52
CA THR A 107 -8.21 -19.50 -13.90
C THR A 107 -6.87 -20.22 -14.03
N ALA A 108 -6.76 -21.14 -14.98
CA ALA A 108 -5.49 -21.79 -15.29
C ALA A 108 -4.63 -20.86 -16.16
N SER A 109 -3.34 -20.68 -15.82
CA SER A 109 -2.42 -19.82 -16.59
C SER A 109 -2.23 -20.24 -18.04
N ARG A 110 -2.27 -21.54 -18.31
CA ARG A 110 -2.20 -22.11 -19.66
C ARG A 110 -3.44 -21.80 -20.53
N GLU A 111 -4.55 -21.42 -19.91
CA GLU A 111 -5.81 -21.06 -20.56
C GLU A 111 -5.88 -19.53 -20.69
N THR A 112 -4.99 -18.97 -21.51
CA THR A 112 -4.77 -17.53 -21.59
C THR A 112 -6.03 -16.73 -21.94
N PHE A 113 -6.90 -17.27 -22.80
CA PHE A 113 -8.16 -16.60 -23.17
C PHE A 113 -9.17 -16.59 -22.03
N ASP A 114 -9.34 -17.72 -21.33
CA ASP A 114 -10.28 -17.82 -20.21
C ASP A 114 -9.82 -16.94 -19.05
N ARG A 115 -8.51 -16.91 -18.77
CA ARG A 115 -7.93 -15.98 -17.81
C ARG A 115 -8.15 -14.52 -18.20
N ALA A 116 -7.90 -14.15 -19.46
CA ALA A 116 -8.12 -12.78 -19.92
C ALA A 116 -9.60 -12.38 -19.79
N ALA A 117 -10.52 -13.26 -20.17
CA ALA A 117 -11.97 -13.02 -20.05
C ALA A 117 -12.40 -12.86 -18.58
N ALA A 118 -11.88 -13.69 -17.67
CA ALA A 118 -12.18 -13.57 -16.24
C ALA A 118 -11.64 -12.27 -15.64
N VAL A 119 -10.43 -11.86 -16.00
CA VAL A 119 -9.85 -10.57 -15.56
C VAL A 119 -10.68 -9.39 -16.06
N ILE A 120 -11.10 -9.39 -17.33
CA ILE A 120 -11.97 -8.33 -17.88
C ILE A 120 -13.30 -8.31 -17.13
N ALA A 121 -13.95 -9.46 -16.97
CA ALA A 121 -15.22 -9.56 -16.25
C ALA A 121 -15.12 -9.10 -14.78
N ALA A 122 -13.97 -9.33 -14.12
CA ALA A 122 -13.70 -8.85 -12.77
C ALA A 122 -13.51 -7.33 -12.69
N GLN A 123 -13.03 -6.70 -13.77
CA GLN A 123 -12.85 -5.23 -13.85
C GLN A 123 -14.14 -4.49 -14.18
N ASP A 124 -15.03 -5.09 -14.98
CA ASP A 124 -16.25 -4.47 -15.50
C ASP A 124 -17.07 -3.67 -14.45
N PRO A 125 -17.30 -4.17 -13.22
CA PRO A 125 -18.08 -3.44 -12.21
C PRO A 125 -17.44 -2.12 -11.75
N PHE A 126 -16.13 -1.94 -11.95
CA PHE A 126 -15.35 -0.84 -11.41
C PHE A 126 -14.99 0.24 -12.44
N LEU A 127 -15.13 -0.05 -13.74
CA LEU A 127 -14.60 0.78 -14.83
C LEU A 127 -15.07 2.24 -14.80
N GLU A 128 -16.32 2.49 -14.41
CA GLU A 128 -16.87 3.86 -14.37
C GLU A 128 -16.36 4.69 -13.17
N THR A 129 -15.89 4.01 -12.12
CA THR A 129 -15.61 4.63 -10.82
C THR A 129 -14.14 4.58 -10.40
N GLN A 130 -13.36 3.63 -10.92
CA GLN A 130 -11.98 3.38 -10.51
C GLN A 130 -11.06 4.58 -10.77
N ASP A 131 -11.22 5.28 -11.89
CA ASP A 131 -10.34 6.39 -12.27
C ASP A 131 -10.54 7.57 -11.33
N ALA A 132 -11.80 7.89 -11.02
CA ALA A 132 -12.15 8.98 -10.12
C ALA A 132 -11.73 8.66 -8.67
N ALA A 133 -11.89 7.42 -8.22
CA ALA A 133 -11.44 6.96 -6.91
C ALA A 133 -9.90 7.07 -6.80
N THR A 134 -9.19 6.58 -7.81
CA THR A 134 -7.72 6.68 -7.88
C THR A 134 -7.25 8.12 -7.80
N GLN A 135 -7.85 9.03 -8.58
CA GLN A 135 -7.47 10.44 -8.56
C GLN A 135 -7.68 11.07 -7.17
N ARG A 136 -8.80 10.79 -6.51
CA ARG A 136 -9.09 11.33 -5.17
C ARG A 136 -8.08 10.83 -4.12
N VAL A 137 -7.71 9.55 -4.18
CA VAL A 137 -6.67 8.97 -3.31
C VAL A 137 -5.31 9.63 -3.58
N VAL A 138 -4.92 9.79 -4.85
CA VAL A 138 -3.65 10.44 -5.24
C VAL A 138 -3.59 11.89 -4.77
N ASP A 139 -4.68 12.64 -4.95
CA ASP A 139 -4.78 14.03 -4.50
C ASP A 139 -4.66 14.12 -2.97
N TYR A 140 -5.34 13.22 -2.24
CA TYR A 140 -5.28 13.15 -0.80
C TYR A 140 -3.86 12.84 -0.29
N VAL A 141 -3.21 11.81 -0.85
CA VAL A 141 -1.84 11.41 -0.51
C VAL A 141 -0.87 12.55 -0.80
N THR A 142 -1.01 13.23 -1.93
CA THR A 142 -0.15 14.36 -2.30
C THR A 142 -0.25 15.48 -1.27
N ARG A 143 -1.46 15.81 -0.79
CA ARG A 143 -1.68 16.85 0.21
C ARG A 143 -1.19 16.48 1.61
N ASN A 144 -1.29 15.21 1.99
CA ASN A 144 -1.20 14.80 3.40
C ASN A 144 0.00 13.90 3.74
N CYS A 145 0.49 13.11 2.79
CA CYS A 145 1.56 12.12 3.00
C CYS A 145 2.92 12.57 2.47
N THR A 146 2.97 13.63 1.65
CA THR A 146 4.23 14.25 1.26
C THR A 146 4.64 15.26 2.32
N ALA A 147 5.88 15.18 2.81
CA ALA A 147 6.40 16.20 3.71
C ALA A 147 6.35 17.55 2.98
N ALA A 148 5.69 18.55 3.58
CA ALA A 148 5.85 19.92 3.11
C ALA A 148 7.35 20.25 3.05
N PRO A 149 7.87 20.89 1.99
CA PRO A 149 9.25 21.32 1.98
C PRO A 149 9.46 22.28 3.15
N GLY A 150 10.18 21.80 4.16
CA GLY A 150 10.63 22.59 5.31
C GLY A 150 11.78 23.51 4.96
#